data_AF-A0A534JKG5-F1
#
_entry.id   AF-A0A534JKG5-F1
#
_cell.length_a   1.000
_cell.length_b   1.000
_cell.length_c   1.000
_cell.angle_alpha   90.00
_cell.angle_beta   90.00
_cell.angle_gamma   90.00
#
_symmetry.space_group_name_H-M   'P 1'
#
loop_
_entity.id
_entity.type
_entity.pdbx_description
1 polymer ?
#
loop_
_entity_poly.entity_id
_entity_poly.type
_entity_poly.pdbx_seq_one_letter_code
_entity_poly.pdbx_strand_id
1 'polypeptide(L)' 'MRRFIIVGHTASTTPDFPLDDLAGGAGRMDLLLTAANAALLVSHDVRRDSEATLVLLGPPDPPRAV' A
#
# COMPACT_ATOMS: atom_id res chain seq x y z
N MET A 1 -15.67 0.27 13.26
CA MET A 1 -15.20 0.05 11.88
C MET A 1 -14.53 1.32 11.38
N ARG A 2 -13.23 1.25 11.12
CA ARG A 2 -12.38 2.34 10.63
C ARG A 2 -11.88 1.96 9.24
N ARG A 3 -11.96 2.89 8.29
CA ARG A 3 -11.54 2.66 6.90
C ARG A 3 -10.51 3.69 6.51
N PHE A 4 -9.41 3.24 5.93
CA PHE A 4 -8.32 4.06 5.46
C PHE A 4 -8.12 3.82 3.97
N ILE A 5 -8.12 4.90 3.18
CA ILE A 5 -7.76 4.84 1.76
C ILE A 5 -6.41 5.54 1.62
N ILE A 6 -5.42 4.82 1.13
CA ILE A 6 -4.07 5.33 0.93
C ILE A 6 -3.82 5.40 -0.58
N VAL A 7 -3.57 6.61 -1.08
CA VAL A 7 -3.43 6.87 -2.51
C VAL A 7 -1.96 6.98 -2.90
N GLY A 8 -1.43 5.92 -3.51
CA GLY A 8 -0.10 5.86 -4.09
C GLY A 8 -0.07 6.40 -5.51
N HIS A 9 0.25 7.68 -5.66
CA HIS A 9 0.23 8.39 -6.95
C HIS A 9 1.21 7.80 -7.97
N THR A 10 2.30 7.23 -7.48
CA THR A 10 3.37 6.63 -8.29
C THR A 10 3.47 5.12 -8.11
N ALA A 11 2.65 4.53 -7.24
CA ALA A 11 2.80 3.14 -6.81
C ALA A 11 2.53 2.17 -7.96
N SER A 12 3.49 1.28 -8.22
CA SER A 12 3.45 0.33 -9.34
C SER A 12 2.16 -0.50 -9.31
N THR A 13 1.56 -0.68 -10.48
CA THR A 13 0.36 -1.52 -10.69
C THR A 13 0.70 -2.89 -11.29
N THR A 14 1.99 -3.20 -11.45
CA THR A 14 2.49 -4.54 -11.82
C THR A 14 3.12 -5.22 -10.59
N PRO A 15 3.05 -6.56 -10.45
CA PRO A 15 3.84 -7.29 -9.45
C PRO A 15 5.35 -7.30 -9.76
N ASP A 16 5.78 -6.93 -10.97
CA ASP A 16 7.17 -6.99 -11.43
C ASP A 16 8.01 -5.77 -10.98
N PHE A 17 7.95 -5.39 -9.69
CA PHE A 17 8.79 -4.32 -9.12
C PHE A 17 9.93 -4.87 -8.25
N PRO A 18 11.05 -4.14 -8.14
CA PRO A 18 12.17 -4.54 -7.26
C PRO A 18 11.77 -4.48 -5.78
N LEU A 19 11.94 -5.60 -5.06
CA LEU A 19 11.69 -5.66 -3.61
C LEU A 19 12.78 -4.96 -2.79
N ASP A 20 13.98 -4.82 -3.35
CA ASP A 20 15.12 -4.10 -2.77
C ASP A 20 15.08 -2.59 -3.06
N ASP A 21 14.13 -2.11 -3.88
CA ASP A 21 13.93 -0.69 -4.19
C ASP A 21 12.44 -0.27 -4.16
N LEU A 22 11.83 -0.46 -3.00
CA LEU A 22 10.41 -0.10 -2.78
C LEU A 22 10.14 1.41 -2.85
N ALA A 23 11.15 2.22 -2.50
CA ALA A 23 11.03 3.68 -2.49
C ALA A 23 11.24 4.28 -3.90
N GLY A 24 12.13 3.72 -4.71
CA GLY A 24 12.34 4.12 -6.10
C GLY A 24 11.46 3.33 -7.06
N GLY A 25 11.96 2.20 -7.53
CA GLY A 25 11.40 1.37 -8.60
C GLY A 25 9.98 0.87 -8.37
N ALA A 26 9.54 0.68 -7.12
CA ALA A 26 8.14 0.32 -6.83
C ALA A 26 7.19 1.53 -6.67
N GLY A 27 7.71 2.75 -6.75
CA GLY A 27 6.90 3.97 -6.79
C GLY A 27 6.34 4.39 -5.43
N ARG A 28 7.20 4.44 -4.40
CA ARG A 28 6.84 4.74 -3.00
C ARG A 28 5.97 3.69 -2.32
N MET A 29 6.14 2.43 -2.70
CA MET A 29 5.45 1.29 -2.07
C MET A 29 5.83 1.17 -0.58
N ASP A 30 7.05 1.59 -0.21
CA ASP A 30 7.52 1.69 1.18
C ASP A 30 6.54 2.44 2.10
N LEU A 31 5.99 3.57 1.61
CA LEU A 31 5.03 4.38 2.35
C LEU A 31 3.66 3.72 2.47
N LEU A 32 3.18 3.10 1.40
CA LEU A 32 1.87 2.44 1.36
C LEU A 32 1.84 1.27 2.34
N LEU A 33 2.88 0.44 2.34
CA LEU A 33 3.00 -0.70 3.25
C LEU A 33 3.15 -0.25 4.71
N THR A 34 3.88 0.84 4.96
CA THR A 34 3.99 1.43 6.30
C THR A 34 2.63 1.92 6.80
N ALA A 35 1.84 2.59 5.94
CA ALA A 35 0.50 3.04 6.29
C ALA A 35 -0.46 1.87 6.54
N ALA A 36 -0.39 0.81 5.72
CA ALA A 36 -1.17 -0.41 5.93
C ALA A 36 -0.81 -1.08 7.27
N ASN A 37 0.48 -1.20 7.59
CA ASN A 37 0.93 -1.73 8.88
C ASN A 37 0.39 -0.90 10.06
N ALA A 38 0.46 0.43 9.97
CA ALA A 38 -0.07 1.31 11.02
C ALA A 38 -1.59 1.19 11.18
N ALA A 39 -2.31 0.96 10.08
CA ALA A 39 -3.76 0.81 10.07
C ALA A 39 -4.21 -0.56 10.62
N LEU A 40 -3.42 -1.62 10.43
CA LEU A 40 -3.84 -3.00 10.71
C LEU A 40 -3.18 -3.61 11.96
N LEU A 41 -1.91 -3.31 12.23
CA LEU A 41 -1.13 -4.03 13.23
C LEU A 41 -1.11 -3.34 14.60
N VAL A 42 -1.10 -4.14 15.66
CA VAL A 42 -0.73 -3.75 17.02
C VAL A 42 0.30 -4.74 17.56
N SER A 43 0.92 -4.45 18.70
CA SER A 43 2.09 -5.21 19.18
C SER A 43 1.91 -6.74 19.27
N HIS A 44 0.70 -7.23 19.53
CA HIS A 44 0.42 -8.67 19.69
C HIS A 44 -0.90 -9.11 19.03
N ASP A 45 -1.45 -8.32 18.11
CA ASP A 45 -2.73 -8.64 17.44
C ASP A 45 -2.88 -7.85 16.12
N VAL A 46 -3.96 -8.13 15.39
CA VAL A 46 -4.41 -7.40 14.21
C VAL A 46 -5.77 -6.77 14.50
N ARG A 47 -5.95 -5.49 14.15
CA ARG A 47 -7.21 -4.77 14.34
C ARG A 47 -8.32 -5.39 13.49
N ARG A 48 -9.32 -6.00 14.14
CA ARG A 48 -10.46 -6.65 13.45
C ARG A 48 -11.49 -5.68 12.90
N ASP A 49 -11.51 -4.44 13.37
CA ASP A 49 -12.45 -3.41 12.94
C ASP A 49 -11.80 -2.33 12.05
N SER A 50 -10.68 -2.66 11.41
CA SER A 50 -9.91 -1.76 10.54
C SER A 50 -9.77 -2.34 9.14
N GLU A 51 -9.95 -1.50 8.12
CA GLU A 51 -9.70 -1.82 6.71
C GLU A 51 -8.74 -0.79 6.13
N ALA A 52 -7.76 -1.26 5.35
CA ALA A 52 -6.85 -0.42 4.59
C ALA A 52 -6.98 -0.78 3.11
N THR A 53 -7.31 0.20 2.27
CA THR A 53 -7.33 0.06 0.82
C THR A 53 -6.19 0.88 0.22
N LEU A 54 -5.36 0.23 -0.57
CA LEU A 54 -4.26 0.86 -1.31
C LEU A 54 -4.74 1.14 -2.73
N VAL A 55 -4.80 2.42 -3.10
CA VAL A 55 -5.10 2.85 -4.48
C VAL A 55 -3.78 3.13 -5.18
N LEU A 56 -3.46 2.30 -6.17
CA LEU A 56 -2.23 2.32 -6.93
C LEU A 56 -2.49 3.05 -8.26
N LEU A 57 -1.79 4.15 -8.49
CA LEU A 57 -1.94 5.00 -9.68
C LEU A 57 -0.69 5.07 -10.56
N GLY A 58 0.36 4.32 -10.21
CA GLY A 58 1.56 4.20 -11.02
C GLY A 58 1.37 3.28 -12.24
N PRO A 59 2.33 3.31 -13.19
CA PRO A 59 2.33 2.45 -14.35
C PRO A 59 2.42 0.95 -13.95
N PRO A 60 2.11 0.01 -14.85
CA PRO A 60 1.67 0.22 -16.23
C PRO A 60 0.15 0.33 -16.44
N ASP A 61 -0.68 -0.11 -15.49
CA ASP A 61 -2.13 -0.27 -15.65
C ASP A 61 -2.92 0.33 -14.46
N PRO A 62 -2.87 1.66 -14.24
CA PRO A 62 -3.69 2.33 -13.23
C PRO A 62 -5.14 2.57 -13.69
N PRO A 63 -6.12 2.60 -12.78
CA PRO A 63 -6.00 2.42 -11.33
C PRO A 63 -6.15 0.95 -10.89
N ARG A 64 -5.42 0.55 -9.84
CA ARG A 64 -5.71 -0.69 -9.09
C ARG A 64 -6.03 -0.37 -7.63
N ALA A 65 -6.98 -1.11 -7.06
CA ALA A 65 -7.28 -1.07 -5.63
C ALA A 65 -7.04 -2.45 -5.03
N VAL A 66 -6.29 -2.48 -3.92
CA VAL A 66 -5.95 -3.69 -3.14
C VAL A 66 -6.33 -3.48 -1.68
#